data_AF-A0A2E8TRG7-F1
#
_entry.id   AF-A0A2E8TRG7-F1
#
_cell.length_a   1.000
_cell.length_b   1.000
_cell.length_c   1.000
_cell.angle_alpha   90.00
_cell.angle_beta   90.00
_cell.angle_gamma   90.00
#
_symmetry.space_group_name_H-M   'P 1'
#
loop_
_entity.id
_entity.type
_entity.pdbx_description
1 polymer ?
#
loop_
_entity_poly.entity_id
_entity_poly.type
_entity_poly.pdbx_seq_one_letter_code
_entity_poly.pdbx_strand_id
1 'polypeptide(L)' 'DEENVLVSNGGRVLSATGIAPSLREALEVSYHIIEGIDLEGSHYRKDIGFRALSK' A
#
# COMPACT_ATOMS: atom_id res chain seq x y z
N ASP A 1 -4.26 7.88 25.56
CA ASP A 1 -4.55 6.43 25.57
C ASP A 1 -3.23 5.68 25.66
N GLU A 2 -3.16 4.70 26.55
CA GLU A 2 -1.98 4.39 27.37
C GLU A 2 -0.73 3.86 26.65
N GLU A 3 -0.70 3.71 25.31
CA GLU A 3 0.52 3.29 24.60
C GLU A 3 0.88 4.07 23.32
N ASN A 4 0.09 5.05 22.86
CA ASN A 4 0.37 5.79 21.61
C ASN A 4 0.69 4.88 20.39
N VAL A 5 0.23 3.62 20.43
CA VAL A 5 0.39 2.61 19.39
C VAL A 5 -0.73 2.75 18.39
N LEU A 6 -0.39 2.70 17.10
CA LEU A 6 -1.36 2.66 16.03
C LEU A 6 -1.99 1.26 15.95
N VAL A 7 -3.32 1.19 16.01
CA VAL A 7 -4.09 -0.06 15.92
C VAL A 7 -5.01 -0.04 14.71
N SER A 8 -5.22 -1.21 14.10
CA SER A 8 -6.21 -1.36 13.04
C SER A 8 -7.64 -1.35 13.60
N ASN A 9 -8.58 -0.68 12.92
CA ASN A 9 -9.99 -0.65 13.32
C ASN A 9 -10.93 -0.76 12.10
N GLY A 10 -11.04 -1.96 11.53
CA GLY A 10 -11.94 -2.27 10.43
C GLY A 10 -11.31 -3.14 9.34
N GLY A 11 -12.08 -3.43 8.28
CA GLY A 11 -11.63 -4.32 7.20
C GLY A 11 -10.63 -3.71 6.22
N ARG A 12 -10.76 -2.42 5.90
CA ARG A 12 -9.76 -1.67 5.12
C ARG A 12 -9.06 -0.71 6.06
N VAL A 13 -7.78 -0.94 6.32
CA VAL A 13 -7.04 -0.25 7.38
C VAL A 13 -6.34 1.01 6.85
N LEU A 14 -5.60 0.88 5.75
CA LEU A 14 -4.85 1.99 5.14
C LEU A 14 -4.66 1.77 3.63
N SER A 15 -4.15 2.81 2.96
CA SER A 15 -3.73 2.78 1.57
C SER A 15 -2.32 3.34 1.43
N ALA A 16 -1.48 2.70 0.60
CA ALA A 16 -0.19 3.24 0.19
C ALA A 16 -0.32 3.90 -1.18
N THR A 17 0.08 5.18 -1.28
CA THR A 17 -0.01 5.97 -2.51
C THR A 17 1.38 6.45 -2.93
N GLY A 18 1.88 5.93 -4.04
CA GLY A 18 3.10 6.40 -4.68
C GLY A 18 2.83 7.51 -5.69
N ILE A 19 3.66 8.55 -5.65
CA ILE A 19 3.60 9.70 -6.57
C ILE A 19 4.93 9.79 -7.29
N ALA A 20 4.90 9.70 -8.62
CA ALA A 20 6.10 9.75 -9.46
C ALA A 20 5.75 10.23 -10.89
N PRO A 21 6.75 10.61 -11.70
CA PRO A 21 6.54 11.09 -13.08
C PRO A 21 5.85 10.08 -14.01
N SER A 22 6.00 8.77 -13.78
CA SER A 22 5.35 7.73 -14.57
C SER A 22 4.48 6.80 -13.73
N LEU A 23 3.51 6.14 -14.38
CA LEU A 23 2.66 5.14 -13.73
C LEU A 23 3.46 3.95 -13.19
N ARG A 24 4.52 3.54 -13.90
CA ARG A 24 5.40 2.44 -13.47
C ARG A 24 6.12 2.80 -12.17
N GLU A 25 6.76 3.97 -12.13
CA GLU A 25 7.46 4.45 -10.93
C GLU A 25 6.47 4.67 -9.77
N ALA A 26 5.29 5.23 -10.03
CA ALA A 26 4.27 5.44 -9.00
C ALA A 26 3.79 4.10 -8.40
N LEU A 27 3.68 3.06 -9.22
CA LEU A 27 3.35 1.71 -8.77
C LEU A 27 4.46 1.12 -7.90
N GLU A 28 5.72 1.23 -8.34
CA GLU A 28 6.89 0.77 -7.58
C GLU A 28 6.97 1.46 -6.21
N VAL A 29 6.79 2.78 -6.15
CA VAL A 29 6.75 3.54 -4.89
C VAL A 29 5.60 3.06 -4.00
N SER A 30 4.41 2.82 -4.57
CA SER A 30 3.25 2.35 -3.80
C SER A 30 3.52 0.99 -3.14
N TYR A 31 4.14 0.06 -3.89
CA TYR A 31 4.50 -1.26 -3.36
C TYR A 31 5.64 -1.19 -2.34
N HIS A 32 6.63 -0.34 -2.56
CA HIS A 32 7.71 -0.15 -1.58
C HIS A 32 7.17 0.36 -0.23
N ILE A 33 6.20 1.28 -0.24
CA ILE A 33 5.56 1.79 0.98
C ILE A 33 4.79 0.68 1.70
N ILE A 34 3.94 -0.10 1.00
CA ILE A 34 3.12 -1.12 1.66
C ILE A 34 3.95 -2.31 2.16
N GLU A 35 5.06 -2.65 1.49
CA GLU A 35 6.00 -3.69 1.92
C GLU A 35 6.76 -3.33 3.20
N GLY A 36 6.91 -2.04 3.50
CA GLY A 36 7.52 -1.55 4.74
C GLY A 36 6.58 -1.54 5.95
N ILE A 37 5.31 -1.94 5.78
CA ILE A 37 4.30 -1.94 6.85
C ILE A 37 4.01 -3.40 7.24
N ASP A 38 4.24 -3.71 8.52
CA ASP A 38 3.82 -4.98 9.10
C ASP A 38 2.52 -4.79 9.87
N LEU A 39 1.52 -5.61 9.54
CA LEU A 39 0.25 -5.69 10.23
C LEU A 39 -0.19 -7.16 10.20
N GLU A 40 -0.34 -7.75 11.37
CA GLU A 40 -0.70 -9.16 11.51
C GLU A 40 -1.97 -9.49 10.73
N GLY A 41 -1.91 -10.55 9.92
CA GLY A 41 -3.04 -11.00 9.09
C GLY A 41 -3.42 -10.06 7.94
N SER A 42 -2.62 -9.01 7.68
CA SER A 42 -2.90 -8.09 6.58
C SER A 42 -2.75 -8.74 5.21
N HIS A 43 -3.48 -8.17 4.24
CA HIS A 43 -3.41 -8.59 2.85
C HIS A 43 -3.57 -7.36 1.95
N TYR A 44 -2.81 -7.32 0.86
CA TYR A 44 -2.92 -6.33 -0.20
C TYR A 44 -2.76 -7.00 -1.57
N ARG A 45 -3.35 -6.38 -2.59
CA ARG A 45 -3.27 -6.83 -3.98
C ARG A 45 -1.91 -6.49 -4.59
N LYS A 46 -1.35 -7.40 -5.39
CA LYS A 46 -0.07 -7.22 -6.12
C LYS A 46 -0.24 -6.90 -7.61
N ASP A 47 -1.46 -6.71 -8.07
CA ASP A 47 -1.84 -6.54 -9.48
C ASP A 47 -2.49 -5.17 -9.77
N ILE A 48 -2.40 -4.22 -8.83
CA ILE A 48 -2.87 -2.85 -9.04
C ILE A 48 -2.11 -2.23 -10.22
N GLY A 49 -2.83 -1.56 -11.13
CA GLY A 49 -2.26 -0.89 -12.29
C GLY A 49 -1.88 -1.79 -13.47
N PHE A 50 -1.91 -3.13 -13.34
CA PHE A 50 -1.42 -4.06 -14.39
C PHE A 50 -2.02 -3.77 -15.77
N ARG A 51 -3.36 -3.63 -15.87
CA ARG A 51 -4.04 -3.36 -17.15
C ARG A 51 -3.63 -2.05 -17.83
N ALA A 52 -3.21 -1.05 -17.05
CA ALA A 52 -2.75 0.23 -17.57
C ALA A 52 -1.28 0.20 -17.99
N LEU A 53 -0.49 -0.73 -17.43
CA LEU A 53 0.90 -1.00 -17.81
C LEU A 53 1.05 -1.99 -18.97
N SER A 54 0.02 -2.79 -19.25
CA SER A 54 -0.02 -3.74 -20.38
C SER A 54 -0.38 -3.12 -21.73
N LYS A 55 -0.65 -1.81 -21.76
CA LYS A 55 -0.84 -1.04 -23.00
C LYS A 55 0.46 -0.33 -23.38
#